data_AF-A0A6A6S730-F1
#
_entry.id   AF-A0A6A6S730-F1
#
_cell.length_a   1.000
_cell.length_b   1.000
_cell.length_c   1.000
_cell.angle_alpha   90.00
_cell.angle_beta   90.00
_cell.angle_gamma   90.00
#
_symmetry.space_group_name_H-M   'P 1'
#
loop_
_entity.id
_entity.type
_entity.pdbx_description
1 polymer ?
#
loop_
_entity_poly.entity_id
_entity_poly.type
_entity_poly.pdbx_seq_one_letter_code
_entity_poly.pdbx_strand_id
1 'polypeptide(L)'
;MASPDTPRSRSRSHSSTGSSDSSDTTMNDAPPLTPARPRPSHGTVALQTPGTDNPVFFRLMALPRELRDRIYVFALVSPFVFWWPSPSSPVHDVALGLVSVSRQVHEEATPILYTHNRFLFTHPSDCNIFRFISSPFSANLTSVYFRIREKDVKLWKTYLGSKQGERSMKADLPKLKTLWIFLRVGTMGTPHMIGQLGAGGGNVLGGGGNGVVGGLLNAGLAAQFQNMQNVLGGQINAQMTALQQQVQNQISALQQQVHQALGHPGPQPGAYPGPFSLLPLHTAPHPHQNAPPQNPSPLVQLTTQQLAAGMHNQPHPLYASFLRWEREMGLDQLCLALHETRPADADVKVVCIVKLPKLEVQRLLRVYPEELSVDRNGDVRTRFRKVHGVEVSLEVSGYEVTA
;
A
#
# COMPACT_ATOMS: atom_id res chain seq x y z
N MET A 1 -35.76 44.01 7.89
CA MET A 1 -34.32 43.78 7.77
C MET A 1 -34.11 42.79 6.65
N ALA A 2 -33.56 43.29 5.54
CA ALA A 2 -33.52 42.62 4.25
C ALA A 2 -32.39 41.57 4.18
N SER A 3 -32.70 40.43 3.57
CA SER A 3 -31.72 39.42 3.17
C SER A 3 -31.22 39.73 1.76
N PRO A 4 -29.90 39.67 1.47
CA PRO A 4 -29.41 39.81 0.11
C PRO A 4 -29.26 38.44 -0.57
N ASP A 5 -30.01 38.29 -1.66
CA ASP A 5 -29.79 37.32 -2.73
C ASP A 5 -28.41 37.53 -3.38
N THR A 6 -27.77 36.43 -3.80
CA THR A 6 -26.70 36.47 -4.80
C THR A 6 -26.90 35.43 -5.90
N PRO A 7 -26.44 35.72 -7.13
CA PRO A 7 -27.11 35.26 -8.33
C PRO A 7 -26.38 34.16 -9.10
N ARG A 8 -27.19 33.53 -9.93
CA ARG A 8 -26.96 32.46 -10.89
C ARG A 8 -26.23 33.00 -12.13
N SER A 9 -25.03 32.49 -12.44
CA SER A 9 -24.37 32.71 -13.73
C SER A 9 -24.60 31.55 -14.68
N ARG A 10 -25.27 31.85 -15.80
CA ARG A 10 -25.42 31.03 -17.01
C ARG A 10 -24.50 31.59 -18.10
N SER A 11 -23.74 30.73 -18.77
CA SER A 11 -23.19 30.90 -20.13
C SER A 11 -22.92 29.47 -20.62
N ARG A 12 -23.61 28.83 -21.57
CA ARG A 12 -24.10 29.14 -22.94
C ARG A 12 -22.99 29.28 -23.99
N SER A 13 -22.70 28.17 -24.65
CA SER A 13 -22.25 28.01 -26.05
C SER A 13 -22.34 26.49 -26.35
N HIS A 14 -23.40 25.95 -26.97
CA HIS A 14 -23.84 25.96 -28.37
C HIS A 14 -22.81 25.54 -29.42
N SER A 15 -23.30 24.65 -30.30
CA SER A 15 -22.82 24.16 -31.61
C SER A 15 -22.08 22.82 -31.57
N SER A 16 -22.37 21.81 -32.41
CA SER A 16 -23.45 21.55 -33.39
C SER A 16 -23.18 20.17 -34.01
N THR A 17 -24.20 19.31 -34.02
CA THR A 17 -24.66 18.49 -35.17
C THR A 17 -23.65 18.16 -36.27
N GLY A 18 -23.31 16.87 -36.38
CA GLY A 18 -22.65 16.27 -37.54
C GLY A 18 -23.22 14.88 -37.80
N SER A 19 -24.35 14.85 -38.50
CA SER A 19 -24.97 13.70 -39.12
C SER A 19 -24.25 13.33 -40.43
N SER A 20 -23.90 12.06 -40.60
CA SER A 20 -23.55 11.37 -41.86
C SER A 20 -23.71 9.89 -41.53
N ASP A 21 -24.66 9.10 -42.03
CA ASP A 21 -25.43 9.01 -43.27
C ASP A 21 -24.63 8.72 -44.55
N SER A 22 -25.06 7.64 -45.23
CA SER A 22 -24.48 6.92 -46.37
C SER A 22 -23.22 6.06 -46.07
N SER A 23 -23.06 4.83 -46.56
CA SER A 23 -23.64 4.11 -47.70
C SER A 23 -23.78 2.64 -47.31
N ASP A 24 -24.94 1.99 -47.41
CA ASP A 24 -25.46 1.35 -48.62
C ASP A 24 -24.37 0.61 -49.44
N THR A 25 -24.22 -0.69 -49.19
CA THR A 25 -23.55 -1.62 -50.11
C THR A 25 -24.44 -2.84 -50.22
N THR A 26 -25.34 -2.75 -51.20
CA THR A 26 -26.15 -3.85 -51.71
C THR A 26 -25.31 -4.77 -52.60
N MET A 27 -25.86 -5.96 -52.84
CA MET A 27 -25.54 -6.91 -53.92
C MET A 27 -24.29 -7.78 -53.75
N ASN A 28 -24.49 -8.97 -53.19
CA ASN A 28 -24.01 -10.20 -53.82
C ASN A 28 -25.02 -11.32 -53.61
N ASP A 29 -26.01 -11.30 -54.49
CA ASP A 29 -26.92 -12.38 -54.80
C ASP A 29 -26.12 -13.47 -55.55
N ALA A 30 -25.92 -14.63 -54.92
CA ALA A 30 -25.26 -15.78 -55.52
C ALA A 30 -26.28 -16.93 -55.62
N PRO A 31 -26.55 -17.45 -56.83
CA PRO A 31 -27.56 -18.49 -57.04
C PRO A 31 -27.14 -19.86 -56.48
N PRO A 32 -28.11 -20.73 -56.14
CA PRO A 32 -27.86 -22.01 -55.50
C PRO A 32 -27.42 -23.06 -56.53
N LEU A 33 -26.17 -23.51 -56.44
CA LEU A 33 -25.70 -24.70 -57.16
C LEU A 33 -25.70 -25.90 -56.23
N THR A 34 -26.77 -26.68 -56.32
CA THR A 34 -26.73 -28.12 -55.99
C THR A 34 -26.06 -28.85 -57.17
N PRO A 35 -25.15 -29.79 -56.88
CA PRO A 35 -25.28 -31.07 -57.56
C PRO A 35 -24.94 -32.29 -56.69
N ALA A 36 -25.72 -33.34 -56.95
CA ALA A 36 -25.38 -34.75 -56.87
C ALA A 36 -25.17 -35.39 -55.48
N ARG A 37 -26.30 -35.86 -54.94
CA ARG A 37 -26.43 -37.02 -54.05
C ARG A 37 -25.79 -38.27 -54.70
N PRO A 38 -24.76 -38.90 -54.09
CA PRO A 38 -24.37 -40.25 -54.45
C PRO A 38 -25.42 -41.25 -53.96
N ARG A 39 -25.85 -42.13 -54.87
CA ARG A 39 -26.67 -43.31 -54.59
C ARG A 39 -25.93 -44.24 -53.60
N PRO A 40 -26.66 -44.94 -52.71
CA PRO A 40 -26.08 -46.00 -51.88
C PRO A 40 -25.80 -47.24 -52.74
N SER A 41 -24.53 -47.59 -52.90
CA SER A 41 -24.13 -48.92 -53.40
C SER A 41 -24.17 -49.92 -52.24
N HIS A 42 -24.91 -50.99 -52.48
CA HIS A 42 -24.97 -52.19 -51.66
C HIS A 42 -23.57 -52.80 -51.43
N GLY A 43 -23.39 -53.33 -50.23
CA GLY A 43 -22.77 -54.64 -50.06
C GLY A 43 -21.25 -54.68 -50.03
N THR A 44 -20.69 -54.39 -48.86
CA THR A 44 -19.56 -55.20 -48.40
C THR A 44 -19.67 -55.29 -46.89
N VAL A 45 -20.13 -56.47 -46.43
CA VAL A 45 -20.03 -56.87 -45.03
C VAL A 45 -18.54 -56.96 -44.73
N ALA A 46 -17.97 -55.85 -44.25
CA ALA A 46 -16.63 -55.84 -43.71
C ALA A 46 -16.65 -56.76 -42.48
N LEU A 47 -15.97 -57.89 -42.63
CA LEU A 47 -15.65 -58.83 -41.59
C LEU A 47 -15.13 -58.03 -40.38
N GLN A 48 -15.91 -57.96 -39.32
CA GLN A 48 -15.50 -57.36 -38.06
C GLN A 48 -14.31 -58.15 -37.55
N THR A 49 -13.09 -57.64 -37.76
CA THR A 49 -11.91 -58.06 -37.02
C THR A 49 -12.12 -57.66 -35.56
N PRO A 50 -12.26 -58.62 -34.64
CA PRO A 50 -12.31 -58.32 -33.22
C PRO A 50 -10.87 -58.14 -32.75
N GLY A 51 -10.40 -56.90 -32.66
CA GLY A 51 -9.05 -56.68 -32.14
C GLY A 51 -8.41 -55.38 -32.58
N THR A 52 -8.79 -54.30 -31.92
CA THR A 52 -7.90 -53.23 -31.46
C THR A 52 -8.72 -52.48 -30.45
N ASP A 53 -8.25 -52.42 -29.20
CA ASP A 53 -8.83 -51.65 -28.11
C ASP A 53 -9.28 -50.28 -28.62
N ASN A 54 -10.57 -50.13 -28.93
CA ASN A 54 -11.14 -48.82 -29.20
C ASN A 54 -10.98 -48.09 -27.88
N PRO A 55 -10.08 -47.08 -27.77
CA PRO A 55 -10.05 -46.28 -26.56
C PRO A 55 -11.47 -45.77 -26.42
N VAL A 56 -12.14 -46.15 -25.34
CA VAL A 56 -13.53 -45.78 -25.09
C VAL A 56 -13.56 -44.26 -25.13
N PHE A 57 -13.95 -43.69 -26.26
CA PHE A 57 -13.85 -42.26 -26.48
C PHE A 57 -14.76 -41.60 -25.48
N PHE A 58 -14.16 -40.98 -24.47
CA PHE A 58 -14.89 -40.29 -23.43
C PHE A 58 -15.59 -39.08 -24.05
N ARG A 59 -16.90 -39.20 -24.27
CA ARG A 59 -17.72 -38.12 -24.81
C ARG A 59 -18.10 -37.18 -23.67
N LEU A 60 -17.22 -36.23 -23.36
CA LEU A 60 -17.46 -35.22 -22.33
C LEU A 60 -18.85 -34.57 -22.47
N MET A 61 -19.26 -34.25 -23.71
CA MET A 61 -20.56 -33.62 -24.00
C MET A 61 -21.77 -34.55 -23.85
N ALA A 62 -21.58 -35.86 -23.78
CA ALA A 62 -22.65 -36.82 -23.52
C ALA A 62 -22.98 -36.96 -22.02
N LEU A 63 -22.10 -36.47 -21.15
CA LEU A 63 -22.35 -36.48 -19.71
C LEU A 63 -23.41 -35.44 -19.32
N PRO A 64 -24.20 -35.67 -18.26
CA PRO A 64 -25.01 -34.63 -17.62
C PRO A 64 -24.19 -33.40 -17.22
N ARG A 65 -24.83 -32.23 -17.16
CA ARG A 65 -24.15 -30.95 -16.90
C ARG A 65 -23.41 -30.96 -15.57
N GLU A 66 -23.99 -31.60 -14.56
CA GLU A 66 -23.45 -31.68 -13.20
C GLU A 66 -22.14 -32.45 -13.16
N LEU A 67 -22.00 -33.51 -13.97
CA LEU A 67 -20.77 -34.27 -14.07
C LEU A 67 -19.70 -33.48 -14.83
N ARG A 68 -20.09 -32.73 -15.87
CA ARG A 68 -19.16 -31.82 -16.57
C ARG A 68 -18.65 -30.74 -15.64
N ASP A 69 -19.51 -30.11 -14.84
CA ASP A 69 -19.11 -29.09 -13.86
C ASP A 69 -18.13 -29.65 -12.83
N ARG A 70 -18.32 -30.90 -12.35
CA ARG A 70 -17.34 -31.56 -11.47
C ARG A 70 -15.98 -31.78 -12.14
N ILE A 71 -15.99 -32.17 -13.42
CA ILE A 71 -14.75 -32.31 -14.21
C ILE A 71 -14.08 -30.94 -14.37
N TYR A 72 -14.84 -29.89 -14.69
CA TYR A 72 -14.33 -28.53 -14.81
C TYR A 72 -13.75 -28.04 -13.49
N VAL A 73 -14.42 -28.27 -12.35
CA VAL A 73 -13.90 -27.90 -11.03
C VAL A 73 -12.57 -28.61 -10.75
N PHE A 74 -12.51 -29.92 -10.99
CA PHE A 74 -11.28 -30.68 -10.80
C PHE A 74 -10.13 -30.20 -11.69
N ALA A 75 -10.44 -29.85 -12.95
CA ALA A 75 -9.43 -29.46 -13.94
C ALA A 75 -9.01 -27.98 -13.85
N LEU A 76 -9.90 -27.09 -13.37
CA LEU A 76 -9.73 -25.64 -13.46
C LEU A 76 -9.49 -24.95 -12.12
N VAL A 77 -9.72 -25.61 -10.98
CA VAL A 77 -9.56 -25.00 -9.65
C VAL A 77 -8.20 -25.32 -9.05
N SER A 78 -7.42 -24.27 -8.79
CA SER A 78 -6.11 -24.35 -8.16
C SER A 78 -6.16 -23.95 -6.68
N PRO A 79 -5.46 -24.70 -5.80
CA PRO A 79 -5.26 -24.29 -4.40
C PRO A 79 -4.27 -23.12 -4.26
N PHE A 80 -3.60 -22.72 -5.35
CA PHE A 80 -2.70 -21.58 -5.41
C PHE A 80 -3.34 -20.37 -6.09
N VAL A 81 -2.82 -19.20 -5.78
CA VAL A 81 -3.32 -17.91 -6.27
C VAL A 81 -2.69 -17.60 -7.62
N PHE A 82 -3.51 -17.24 -8.62
CA PHE A 82 -3.04 -16.84 -9.94
C PHE A 82 -2.43 -15.44 -9.88
N TRP A 83 -1.15 -15.30 -10.20
CA TRP A 83 -0.47 -14.00 -10.22
C TRP A 83 -0.60 -13.34 -11.59
N TRP A 84 -1.24 -12.17 -11.63
CA TRP A 84 -1.39 -11.40 -12.86
C TRP A 84 -0.72 -10.02 -12.75
N PRO A 85 0.02 -9.56 -13.78
CA PRO A 85 0.45 -10.26 -15.00
C PRO A 85 1.84 -10.88 -14.78
N SER A 86 1.95 -12.07 -14.18
CA SER A 86 3.26 -12.68 -13.95
C SER A 86 3.54 -13.80 -14.96
N PRO A 87 4.61 -13.68 -15.78
CA PRO A 87 5.03 -14.78 -16.65
C PRO A 87 5.64 -15.94 -15.86
N SER A 88 6.12 -15.67 -14.65
CA SER A 88 6.74 -16.64 -13.73
C SER A 88 5.74 -17.11 -12.67
N SER A 89 4.44 -17.15 -12.98
CA SER A 89 3.45 -17.68 -12.05
C SER A 89 3.85 -19.10 -11.65
N PRO A 90 3.70 -19.49 -10.36
CA PRO A 90 3.92 -20.88 -9.96
C PRO A 90 3.14 -21.82 -10.89
N VAL A 91 3.71 -23.00 -11.17
CA VAL A 91 3.06 -24.01 -12.00
C VAL A 91 1.73 -24.35 -11.32
N HIS A 92 0.64 -23.90 -11.94
CA HIS A 92 -0.70 -24.31 -11.56
C HIS A 92 -0.95 -25.61 -12.32
N ASP A 93 -1.18 -26.72 -11.61
CA ASP A 93 -1.59 -28.00 -12.21
C ASP A 93 -3.04 -27.93 -12.72
N VAL A 94 -3.30 -26.97 -13.60
CA VAL A 94 -4.61 -26.56 -14.06
C VAL A 94 -4.64 -26.70 -15.58
N ALA A 95 -5.62 -27.42 -16.08
CA ALA A 95 -5.77 -27.69 -17.50
C ALA A 95 -6.43 -26.51 -18.23
N LEU A 96 -5.77 -25.35 -18.28
CA LEU A 96 -6.30 -24.15 -18.96
C LEU A 96 -6.58 -24.39 -20.45
N GLY A 97 -5.89 -25.34 -21.10
CA GLY A 97 -6.20 -25.75 -22.46
C GLY A 97 -7.64 -26.29 -22.63
N LEU A 98 -8.30 -26.71 -21.55
CA LEU A 98 -9.70 -27.15 -21.60
C LEU A 98 -10.63 -26.03 -22.06
N VAL A 99 -10.39 -24.78 -21.64
CA VAL A 99 -11.26 -23.65 -21.99
C VAL A 99 -11.14 -23.22 -23.45
N SER A 100 -10.19 -23.75 -24.21
CA SER A 100 -10.00 -23.48 -25.64
C SER A 100 -10.47 -24.62 -26.55
N VAL A 101 -10.95 -25.74 -26.01
CA VAL A 101 -11.32 -26.93 -26.82
C VAL A 101 -12.57 -26.69 -27.67
N SER A 102 -13.62 -26.09 -27.11
CA SER A 102 -14.85 -25.80 -27.84
C SER A 102 -15.59 -24.62 -27.22
N ARG A 103 -16.46 -23.96 -28.01
CA ARG A 103 -17.29 -22.85 -27.53
C ARG A 103 -18.19 -23.25 -26.36
N GLN A 104 -18.80 -24.43 -26.42
CA GLN A 104 -19.62 -24.93 -25.33
C GLN A 104 -18.78 -25.13 -24.07
N VAL A 105 -17.65 -25.84 -24.14
CA VAL A 105 -16.75 -26.01 -22.98
C VAL A 105 -16.31 -24.67 -22.42
N HIS A 106 -15.98 -23.71 -23.29
CA HIS A 106 -15.60 -22.37 -22.89
C HIS A 106 -16.71 -21.68 -22.07
N GLU A 107 -17.94 -21.64 -22.58
CA GLU A 107 -19.07 -21.00 -21.90
C GLU A 107 -19.42 -21.68 -20.57
N GLU A 108 -19.24 -22.98 -20.45
CA GLU A 108 -19.50 -23.74 -19.22
C GLU A 108 -18.39 -23.63 -18.17
N ALA A 109 -17.14 -23.76 -18.61
CA ALA A 109 -15.99 -23.94 -17.72
C ALA A 109 -15.36 -22.60 -17.30
N THR A 110 -15.47 -21.56 -18.12
CA THR A 110 -14.87 -20.25 -17.83
C THR A 110 -15.47 -19.58 -16.58
N PRO A 111 -16.79 -19.60 -16.33
CA PRO A 111 -17.33 -19.12 -15.05
C PRO A 111 -16.76 -19.86 -13.84
N ILE A 112 -16.51 -21.17 -13.95
CA ILE A 112 -15.93 -21.98 -12.87
C ILE A 112 -14.50 -21.51 -12.57
N LEU A 113 -13.69 -21.29 -13.62
CA LEU A 113 -12.34 -20.75 -13.51
C LEU A 113 -12.31 -19.44 -12.73
N TYR A 114 -13.13 -18.44 -13.10
CA TYR A 114 -13.08 -17.13 -12.43
C TYR A 114 -13.77 -17.11 -11.06
N THR A 115 -14.79 -17.95 -10.84
CA THR A 115 -15.56 -17.94 -9.59
C THR A 115 -14.79 -18.62 -8.44
N HIS A 116 -14.12 -19.73 -8.70
CA HIS A 116 -13.54 -20.58 -7.65
C HIS A 116 -12.05 -20.32 -7.39
N ASN A 117 -11.37 -19.64 -8.31
CA ASN A 117 -9.96 -19.34 -8.16
C ASN A 117 -9.71 -17.97 -7.54
N ARG A 118 -8.51 -17.82 -6.99
CA ARG A 118 -8.03 -16.58 -6.40
C ARG A 118 -7.07 -15.91 -7.35
N PHE A 119 -7.24 -14.61 -7.55
CA PHE A 119 -6.40 -13.81 -8.44
C PHE A 119 -5.68 -12.73 -7.66
N LEU A 120 -4.37 -12.61 -7.88
CA LEU A 120 -3.53 -11.61 -7.23
C LEU A 120 -3.11 -10.54 -8.24
N PHE A 121 -3.36 -9.28 -7.87
CA PHE A 121 -2.93 -8.11 -8.63
C PHE A 121 -1.92 -7.29 -7.81
N THR A 122 -0.90 -6.77 -8.48
CA THR A 122 0.13 -5.94 -7.86
C THR A 122 -0.09 -4.45 -8.08
N HIS A 123 -0.81 -4.08 -9.14
CA HIS A 123 -1.12 -2.71 -9.49
C HIS A 123 -2.59 -2.56 -9.89
N PRO A 124 -3.24 -1.40 -9.65
CA PRO A 124 -4.64 -1.19 -10.03
C PRO A 124 -4.90 -1.31 -11.53
N SER A 125 -3.93 -0.91 -12.36
CA SER A 125 -4.04 -1.08 -13.83
C SER A 125 -4.05 -2.55 -14.23
N ASP A 126 -3.40 -3.45 -13.47
CA ASP A 126 -3.39 -4.87 -13.77
C ASP A 126 -4.81 -5.43 -13.68
N CYS A 127 -5.56 -5.04 -12.65
CA CYS A 127 -6.96 -5.41 -12.47
C CYS A 127 -7.84 -4.87 -13.61
N ASN A 128 -7.60 -3.62 -14.04
CA ASN A 128 -8.35 -3.00 -15.12
C ASN A 128 -8.07 -3.67 -16.48
N ILE A 129 -6.79 -3.89 -16.81
CA ILE A 129 -6.36 -4.57 -18.04
C ILE A 129 -6.87 -6.02 -18.03
N PHE A 130 -6.78 -6.70 -16.89
CA PHE A 130 -7.31 -8.06 -16.73
C PHE A 130 -8.78 -8.09 -17.07
N ARG A 131 -9.58 -7.17 -16.52
CA ARG A 131 -11.01 -7.05 -16.85
C ARG A 131 -11.21 -6.89 -18.35
N PHE A 132 -10.44 -6.02 -19.01
CA PHE A 132 -10.58 -5.82 -20.45
C PHE A 132 -10.30 -7.09 -21.26
N ILE A 133 -9.26 -7.84 -20.89
CA ILE A 133 -8.83 -9.06 -21.61
C ILE A 133 -9.77 -10.25 -21.32
N SER A 134 -10.26 -10.37 -20.09
CA SER A 134 -11.08 -11.52 -19.65
C SER A 134 -12.60 -11.24 -19.66
N SER A 135 -13.01 -10.03 -20.01
CA SER A 135 -14.42 -9.65 -20.15
C SER A 135 -15.15 -10.57 -21.13
N PRO A 136 -16.39 -11.01 -20.83
CA PRO A 136 -17.24 -10.62 -19.70
C PRO A 136 -17.01 -11.42 -18.40
N PHE A 137 -16.15 -12.43 -18.42
CA PHE A 137 -16.08 -13.44 -17.35
C PHE A 137 -15.40 -12.96 -16.07
N SER A 138 -14.55 -11.93 -16.13
CA SER A 138 -13.96 -11.27 -14.95
C SER A 138 -14.99 -10.77 -13.94
N ALA A 139 -16.21 -10.47 -14.39
CA ALA A 139 -17.30 -10.06 -13.49
C ALA A 139 -17.70 -11.16 -12.49
N ASN A 140 -17.26 -12.41 -12.73
CA ASN A 140 -17.49 -13.55 -11.84
C ASN A 140 -16.41 -13.74 -10.77
N LEU A 141 -15.38 -12.90 -10.73
CA LEU A 141 -14.37 -12.95 -9.67
C LEU A 141 -15.02 -12.75 -8.30
N THR A 142 -14.87 -13.75 -7.42
CA THR A 142 -15.39 -13.69 -6.04
C THR A 142 -14.29 -13.52 -5.00
N SER A 143 -13.05 -13.93 -5.30
CA SER A 143 -11.92 -13.86 -4.37
C SER A 143 -10.70 -13.24 -5.03
N VAL A 144 -10.30 -12.07 -4.54
CA VAL A 144 -9.21 -11.27 -5.13
C VAL A 144 -8.21 -10.86 -4.06
N TYR A 145 -6.93 -10.95 -4.39
CA TYR A 145 -5.81 -10.59 -3.54
C TYR A 145 -5.12 -9.37 -4.15
N PHE A 146 -4.81 -8.35 -3.34
CA PHE A 146 -3.97 -7.23 -3.75
C PHE A 146 -2.66 -7.28 -3.00
N ARG A 147 -1.55 -7.17 -3.73
CA ARG A 147 -0.22 -7.06 -3.13
C ARG A 147 0.29 -5.63 -3.33
N ILE A 148 0.11 -4.83 -2.29
CA ILE A 148 0.38 -3.40 -2.32
C ILE A 148 1.76 -3.15 -1.73
N ARG A 149 2.60 -2.39 -2.42
CA ARG A 149 3.83 -1.85 -1.83
C ARG A 149 3.53 -0.48 -1.24
N GLU A 150 4.27 -0.09 -0.21
CA GLU A 150 4.18 1.23 0.41
C GLU A 150 4.09 2.40 -0.60
N LYS A 151 4.97 2.43 -1.60
CA LYS A 151 4.97 3.47 -2.65
C LYS A 151 3.69 3.52 -3.50
N ASP A 152 2.95 2.42 -3.57
CA ASP A 152 1.77 2.26 -4.43
C ASP A 152 0.46 2.49 -3.64
N VAL A 153 0.53 2.70 -2.31
CA VAL A 153 -0.65 2.88 -1.43
C VAL A 153 -1.55 4.01 -1.91
N LYS A 154 -0.97 5.15 -2.30
CA LYS A 154 -1.74 6.31 -2.79
C LYS A 154 -2.57 5.96 -4.02
N LEU A 155 -1.99 5.21 -4.96
CA LEU A 155 -2.66 4.81 -6.20
C LEU A 155 -3.79 3.81 -5.90
N TRP A 156 -3.51 2.82 -5.05
CA TRP A 156 -4.51 1.85 -4.61
C TRP A 156 -5.65 2.52 -3.86
N LYS A 157 -5.37 3.48 -2.99
CA LYS A 157 -6.39 4.25 -2.28
C LYS A 157 -7.33 4.97 -3.26
N THR A 158 -6.79 5.60 -4.31
CA THR A 158 -7.61 6.25 -5.34
C THR A 158 -8.50 5.24 -6.06
N TYR A 159 -7.97 4.07 -6.42
CA TYR A 159 -8.75 3.01 -7.08
C TYR A 159 -9.86 2.43 -6.18
N LEU A 160 -9.50 2.08 -4.94
CA LEU A 160 -10.39 1.47 -3.97
C LEU A 160 -11.46 2.48 -3.51
N GLY A 161 -11.10 3.75 -3.32
CA GLY A 161 -12.05 4.81 -2.95
C GLY A 161 -12.85 5.39 -4.12
N SER A 162 -12.58 4.97 -5.36
CA SER A 162 -13.30 5.48 -6.53
C SER A 162 -14.75 5.02 -6.53
N LYS A 163 -15.66 5.95 -6.79
CA LYS A 163 -17.10 5.69 -6.99
C LYS A 163 -17.49 5.75 -8.48
N GLN A 164 -16.51 5.89 -9.37
CA GLN A 164 -16.73 5.98 -10.81
C GLN A 164 -17.13 4.62 -11.39
N GLY A 165 -18.03 4.62 -12.37
CA GLY A 165 -18.54 3.40 -13.01
C GLY A 165 -17.53 2.67 -13.92
N GLU A 166 -16.45 3.33 -14.34
CA GLU A 166 -15.50 2.73 -15.30
C GLU A 166 -14.20 2.23 -14.66
N ARG A 167 -13.80 2.83 -13.54
CA ARG A 167 -12.51 2.59 -12.86
C ARG A 167 -12.71 2.63 -11.35
N SER A 168 -13.40 1.62 -10.83
CA SER A 168 -13.56 1.39 -9.41
C SER A 168 -13.56 -0.10 -9.12
N MET A 169 -13.18 -0.45 -7.90
CA MET A 169 -13.28 -1.83 -7.42
C MET A 169 -14.70 -2.40 -7.59
N LYS A 170 -15.73 -1.58 -7.32
CA LYS A 170 -17.13 -2.00 -7.45
C LYS A 170 -17.54 -2.29 -8.90
N ALA A 171 -17.05 -1.49 -9.85
CA ALA A 171 -17.30 -1.71 -11.27
C ALA A 171 -16.51 -2.90 -11.83
N ASP A 172 -15.25 -3.04 -11.42
CA ASP A 172 -14.37 -4.08 -11.96
C ASP A 172 -14.66 -5.46 -11.35
N LEU A 173 -15.08 -5.50 -10.08
CA LEU A 173 -15.29 -6.72 -9.29
C LEU A 173 -16.69 -6.72 -8.64
N PRO A 174 -17.78 -6.74 -9.43
CA PRO A 174 -19.15 -6.58 -8.92
C PRO A 174 -19.63 -7.74 -8.03
N LYS A 175 -19.02 -8.93 -8.15
CA LYS A 175 -19.36 -10.14 -7.37
C LYS A 175 -18.30 -10.50 -6.32
N LEU A 176 -17.46 -9.53 -5.95
CA LEU A 176 -16.40 -9.74 -4.96
C LEU A 176 -17.00 -10.09 -3.59
N LYS A 177 -16.64 -11.27 -3.08
CA LYS A 177 -17.05 -11.76 -1.74
C LYS A 177 -15.91 -11.71 -0.74
N THR A 178 -14.67 -11.86 -1.20
CA THR A 178 -13.50 -11.89 -0.32
C THR A 178 -12.36 -11.12 -0.95
N LEU A 179 -11.83 -10.16 -0.19
CA LEU A 179 -10.70 -9.34 -0.58
C LEU A 179 -9.59 -9.45 0.47
N TRP A 180 -8.41 -9.88 0.04
CA TRP A 180 -7.20 -9.86 0.87
C TRP A 180 -6.22 -8.84 0.35
N ILE A 181 -5.72 -7.97 1.22
CA ILE A 181 -4.72 -6.97 0.89
C ILE A 181 -3.46 -7.27 1.67
N PHE A 182 -2.39 -7.63 0.97
CA PHE A 182 -1.05 -7.82 1.52
C PHE A 182 -0.27 -6.53 1.32
N LEU A 183 -0.33 -5.65 2.32
CA LEU A 183 0.35 -4.38 2.33
C LEU A 183 1.78 -4.57 2.81
N ARG A 184 2.74 -4.52 1.90
CA ARG A 184 4.16 -4.51 2.23
C ARG A 184 4.57 -3.14 2.71
N VAL A 185 4.87 -3.12 3.99
CA VAL A 185 5.49 -2.01 4.68
C VAL A 185 6.98 -2.07 4.38
N GLY A 186 7.61 -0.93 4.08
CA GLY A 186 9.06 -0.86 4.04
C GLY A 186 9.69 -1.38 5.33
N THR A 187 11.01 -1.58 5.31
CA THR A 187 11.75 -1.79 6.56
C THR A 187 11.43 -0.61 7.46
N MET A 188 10.73 -0.85 8.58
CA MET A 188 10.59 0.16 9.63
C MET A 188 12.01 0.58 9.92
N GLY A 189 12.35 1.81 9.51
CA GLY A 189 13.70 2.32 9.66
C GLY A 189 14.06 2.05 11.10
N THR A 190 15.03 1.19 11.34
CA THR A 190 15.58 1.01 12.68
C THR A 190 15.85 2.43 13.13
N PRO A 191 15.14 2.96 14.14
CA PRO A 191 15.44 4.27 14.64
C PRO A 191 16.96 4.24 14.87
N HIS A 192 17.68 5.30 14.51
CA HIS A 192 19.15 5.41 14.59
C HIS A 192 19.79 4.99 15.94
N MET A 193 19.01 4.49 16.91
CA MET A 193 19.37 3.83 18.16
C MET A 193 20.47 2.75 18.04
N ILE A 194 20.55 1.96 16.97
CA ILE A 194 21.67 0.99 16.82
C ILE A 194 23.00 1.67 16.49
N GLY A 195 22.99 2.91 15.98
CA GLY A 195 24.20 3.70 15.75
C GLY A 195 24.84 4.28 17.01
N GLN A 196 24.14 4.31 18.15
CA GLN A 196 24.63 4.98 19.36
C GLN A 196 25.25 4.03 20.40
N LEU A 197 25.19 2.71 20.19
CA LEU A 197 25.92 1.72 21.00
C LEU A 197 27.29 1.32 20.38
N GLY A 198 27.64 1.84 19.20
CA GLY A 198 28.91 1.55 18.52
C GLY A 198 29.93 2.69 18.50
N ALA A 199 29.56 3.91 18.88
CA ALA A 199 30.42 5.10 18.77
C ALA A 199 31.18 5.46 20.06
N GLY A 200 31.49 4.46 20.88
CA GLY A 200 32.15 4.64 22.18
C GLY A 200 33.09 3.50 22.52
N GLY A 201 34.03 3.16 21.65
CA GLY A 201 35.06 2.18 21.99
C GLY A 201 36.04 1.87 20.88
N GLY A 202 37.31 2.19 21.11
CA GLY A 202 38.40 1.33 20.66
C GLY A 202 38.99 1.63 19.30
N ASN A 203 39.84 2.66 19.27
CA ASN A 203 41.00 2.71 18.39
C ASN A 203 41.89 1.47 18.69
N VAL A 204 41.79 0.39 17.92
CA VAL A 204 42.77 -0.71 17.96
C VAL A 204 43.15 -1.09 16.53
N LEU A 205 44.43 -0.86 16.26
CA LEU A 205 45.15 -1.24 15.04
C LEU A 205 45.19 -2.76 14.86
N GLY A 206 45.13 -3.20 13.60
CA GLY A 206 46.16 -4.10 13.06
C GLY A 206 45.73 -5.51 12.63
N GLY A 207 46.01 -5.81 11.36
CA GLY A 207 46.19 -7.16 10.80
C GLY A 207 44.90 -7.79 10.24
N GLY A 208 44.74 -8.09 8.97
CA GLY A 208 45.70 -8.56 7.97
C GLY A 208 45.43 -10.05 7.70
N GLY A 209 44.68 -10.38 6.63
CA GLY A 209 44.41 -11.77 6.27
C GLY A 209 43.50 -11.94 5.05
N ASN A 210 44.10 -12.37 3.94
CA ASN A 210 43.52 -12.63 2.62
C ASN A 210 42.32 -13.60 2.59
N GLY A 211 41.39 -13.31 1.67
CA GLY A 211 40.35 -14.25 1.22
C GLY A 211 39.63 -13.77 -0.04
N VAL A 212 40.30 -13.91 -1.20
CA VAL A 212 39.78 -13.65 -2.54
C VAL A 212 38.97 -14.86 -3.02
N VAL A 213 37.66 -14.72 -3.33
CA VAL A 213 36.98 -15.27 -4.54
C VAL A 213 35.59 -14.60 -4.73
N GLY A 214 35.42 -13.86 -5.84
CA GLY A 214 34.24 -13.91 -6.72
C GLY A 214 32.97 -13.11 -6.37
N GLY A 215 32.80 -11.93 -6.97
CA GLY A 215 31.51 -11.21 -6.98
C GLY A 215 31.53 -9.79 -7.56
N LEU A 216 32.23 -9.59 -8.68
CA LEU A 216 32.20 -8.33 -9.44
C LEU A 216 30.81 -8.13 -10.04
N LEU A 217 30.01 -7.25 -9.46
CA LEU A 217 29.16 -6.26 -10.14
C LEU A 217 28.46 -5.43 -9.05
N ASN A 218 28.53 -4.10 -9.18
CA ASN A 218 27.73 -3.09 -8.48
C ASN A 218 28.30 -2.37 -7.23
N ALA A 219 29.60 -2.08 -7.18
CA ALA A 219 30.18 -1.16 -6.19
C ALA A 219 29.95 0.34 -6.53
N GLY A 220 29.73 0.68 -7.81
CA GLY A 220 29.59 2.08 -8.27
C GLY A 220 28.28 2.77 -7.87
N LEU A 221 27.17 2.02 -7.78
CA LEU A 221 25.86 2.59 -7.46
C LEU A 221 25.67 2.86 -5.95
N ALA A 222 26.35 2.09 -5.09
CA ALA A 222 26.27 2.24 -3.63
C ALA A 222 26.94 3.54 -3.15
N ALA A 223 28.09 3.90 -3.73
CA ALA A 223 28.79 5.15 -3.40
C ALA A 223 27.99 6.40 -3.82
N GLN A 224 27.24 6.32 -4.92
CA GLN A 224 26.40 7.44 -5.38
C GLN A 224 25.16 7.64 -4.49
N PHE A 225 24.60 6.55 -3.94
CA PHE A 225 23.45 6.64 -3.02
C PHE A 225 23.86 7.18 -1.63
N GLN A 226 25.04 6.82 -1.13
CA GLN A 226 25.59 7.37 0.12
C GLN A 226 25.87 8.88 0.01
N ASN A 227 26.44 9.35 -1.10
CA ASN A 227 26.66 10.78 -1.30
C ASN A 227 25.35 11.58 -1.40
N MET A 228 24.29 11.00 -2.00
CA MET A 228 22.98 11.66 -2.09
C MET A 228 22.27 11.73 -0.73
N GLN A 229 22.43 10.70 0.12
CA GLN A 229 21.89 10.69 1.48
C GLN A 229 22.58 11.71 2.39
N ASN A 230 23.89 11.91 2.24
CA ASN A 230 24.64 12.92 3.01
C ASN A 230 24.26 14.35 2.62
N VAL A 231 23.98 14.61 1.34
CA VAL A 231 23.54 15.94 0.86
C VAL A 231 22.12 16.26 1.36
N LEU A 232 21.20 15.30 1.32
CA LEU A 232 19.82 15.52 1.77
C LEU A 232 19.70 15.58 3.31
N GLY A 233 20.47 14.76 4.03
CA GLY A 233 20.51 14.77 5.49
C GLY A 233 21.10 16.06 6.06
N GLY A 234 22.14 16.61 5.43
CA GLY A 234 22.73 17.90 5.82
C GLY A 234 21.76 19.07 5.67
N GLN A 235 20.92 19.06 4.62
CA GLN A 235 19.98 20.15 4.36
C GLN A 235 18.82 20.18 5.36
N ILE A 236 18.31 19.01 5.76
CA ILE A 236 17.22 18.91 6.76
C ILE A 236 17.72 19.33 8.15
N ASN A 237 18.94 18.92 8.53
CA ASN A 237 19.51 19.36 9.81
C ASN A 237 19.78 20.87 9.84
N ALA A 238 20.27 21.46 8.74
CA ALA A 238 20.45 22.91 8.65
C ALA A 238 19.11 23.66 8.76
N GLN A 239 18.05 23.15 8.13
CA GLN A 239 16.72 23.76 8.19
C GLN A 239 16.08 23.64 9.58
N MET A 240 16.23 22.50 10.26
CA MET A 240 15.75 22.32 11.63
C MET A 240 16.50 23.22 12.61
N THR A 241 17.80 23.40 12.43
CA THR A 241 18.62 24.32 13.25
C THR A 241 18.19 25.78 13.06
N ALA A 242 17.94 26.20 11.81
CA ALA A 242 17.44 27.54 11.52
C ALA A 242 16.05 27.81 12.12
N LEU A 243 15.15 26.82 12.09
CA LEU A 243 13.83 26.92 12.70
C LEU A 243 13.92 27.03 14.23
N GLN A 244 14.80 26.25 14.85
CA GLN A 244 15.03 26.29 16.29
C GLN A 244 15.59 27.66 16.73
N GLN A 245 16.47 28.25 15.93
CA GLN A 245 17.02 29.58 16.19
C GLN A 245 15.97 30.69 16.04
N GLN A 246 15.03 30.54 15.09
CA GLN A 246 13.91 31.48 14.93
C GLN A 246 12.94 31.43 16.13
N VAL A 247 12.64 30.24 16.66
CA VAL A 247 11.80 30.09 17.86
C VAL A 247 12.48 30.71 19.08
N GLN A 248 13.80 30.50 19.24
CA GLN A 248 14.56 31.09 20.34
C GLN A 248 14.52 32.63 20.29
N ASN A 249 14.69 33.23 19.11
CA ASN A 249 14.62 34.69 18.94
C ASN A 249 13.24 35.26 19.26
N GLN A 250 12.16 34.52 18.95
CA GLN A 250 10.80 34.94 19.31
C GLN A 250 10.56 34.93 20.82
N ILE A 251 11.08 33.92 21.53
CA ILE A 251 10.98 33.84 23.00
C ILE A 251 11.74 35.00 23.66
N SER A 252 12.93 35.34 23.16
CA SER A 252 13.72 36.47 23.67
C SER A 252 13.03 37.82 23.44
N ALA A 253 12.39 38.02 22.28
CA ALA A 253 11.63 39.24 22.00
C ALA A 253 10.43 39.41 22.93
N LEU A 254 9.73 38.32 23.26
CA LEU A 254 8.58 38.36 24.17
C LEU A 254 9.00 38.74 25.60
N GLN A 255 10.16 38.26 26.06
CA GLN A 255 10.69 38.61 27.38
C GLN A 255 11.08 40.09 27.50
N GLN A 256 11.54 40.72 26.41
CA GLN A 256 11.83 42.16 26.41
C GLN A 256 10.57 43.03 26.47
N GLN A 257 9.46 42.62 25.84
CA GLN A 257 8.20 43.37 25.93
C GLN A 257 7.60 43.35 27.35
N VAL A 258 7.75 42.24 28.08
CA VAL A 258 7.26 42.14 29.47
C VAL A 258 8.00 43.10 30.41
N HIS A 259 9.30 43.34 30.18
CA HIS A 259 10.07 44.27 31.01
C HIS A 259 9.76 45.76 30.75
N GLN A 260 9.23 46.12 29.57
CA GLN A 260 8.84 47.50 29.28
C GLN A 260 7.43 47.85 29.81
N ALA A 261 6.58 46.85 30.06
CA ALA A 261 5.20 47.08 30.52
C ALA A 261 5.05 47.38 32.03
N LEU A 262 6.10 47.22 32.83
CA LEU A 262 6.06 47.38 34.30
C LEU A 262 6.70 48.68 34.83
N GLY A 263 7.13 49.58 33.94
CA GLY A 263 7.70 50.88 34.31
C GLY A 263 6.79 52.04 33.91
N HIS A 264 5.71 52.30 34.65
CA HIS A 264 4.95 53.55 34.58
C HIS A 264 4.69 54.10 35.99
N PRO A 265 5.31 55.23 36.39
CA PRO A 265 4.88 56.01 37.53
C PRO A 265 3.67 56.89 37.15
N GLY A 266 2.80 57.12 38.14
CA GLY A 266 1.45 57.71 37.99
C GLY A 266 1.37 59.19 37.59
N PRO A 267 0.13 59.73 37.46
CA PRO A 267 -0.17 60.91 36.67
C PRO A 267 -0.09 62.22 37.48
N GLN A 268 0.36 63.30 36.83
CA GLN A 268 0.08 64.68 37.22
C GLN A 268 -0.74 65.39 36.12
N PRO A 269 -1.64 66.33 36.47
CA PRO A 269 -2.43 67.08 35.49
C PRO A 269 -1.87 68.50 35.26
N GLY A 270 -1.90 68.98 34.01
CA GLY A 270 -1.89 70.43 33.75
C GLY A 270 -1.31 70.91 32.41
N ALA A 271 -2.18 71.50 31.59
CA ALA A 271 -1.99 72.64 30.68
C ALA A 271 -1.29 72.52 29.30
N TYR A 272 -1.94 73.20 28.33
CA TYR A 272 -1.66 73.46 26.90
C TYR A 272 -0.47 74.46 26.67
N PRO A 273 -0.22 75.00 25.44
CA PRO A 273 0.26 74.38 24.20
C PRO A 273 1.49 75.14 23.60
N GLY A 274 2.21 74.58 22.62
CA GLY A 274 3.08 75.37 21.73
C GLY A 274 4.27 74.64 21.10
N PRO A 275 4.83 75.16 19.98
CA PRO A 275 5.44 74.33 18.91
C PRO A 275 6.96 74.54 18.71
N PHE A 276 7.50 73.71 17.80
CA PHE A 276 8.78 73.81 17.06
C PHE A 276 10.00 72.99 17.52
N SER A 277 10.51 72.23 16.53
CA SER A 277 11.91 72.12 16.09
C SER A 277 12.87 71.04 16.63
N LEU A 278 13.33 70.25 15.64
CA LEU A 278 14.71 69.85 15.30
C LEU A 278 15.45 68.76 16.10
N LEU A 279 15.93 67.78 15.30
CA LEU A 279 17.03 66.80 15.48
C LEU A 279 18.36 67.43 15.98
N PRO A 280 19.51 66.71 16.19
CA PRO A 280 19.82 65.26 16.35
C PRO A 280 20.85 64.97 17.50
N LEU A 281 21.34 63.70 17.58
CA LEU A 281 22.77 63.31 17.72
C LEU A 281 23.31 62.77 19.08
N HIS A 282 23.91 61.53 19.01
CA HIS A 282 25.03 60.97 19.81
C HIS A 282 24.78 60.65 21.32
N THR A 283 25.41 59.73 22.06
CA THR A 283 26.52 58.75 21.93
C THR A 283 26.60 57.90 23.22
N ALA A 284 26.80 56.57 23.10
CA ALA A 284 27.63 55.66 23.94
C ALA A 284 27.40 55.58 25.50
N PRO A 285 28.17 54.76 26.26
CA PRO A 285 28.06 53.31 26.46
C PRO A 285 27.91 52.91 27.98
N HIS A 286 28.10 51.63 28.33
CA HIS A 286 28.35 50.99 29.68
C HIS A 286 27.31 49.90 30.07
N PRO A 287 27.62 48.96 31.00
CA PRO A 287 28.78 48.08 31.10
C PRO A 287 28.40 46.59 31.36
N HIS A 288 29.42 45.73 31.37
CA HIS A 288 29.38 44.31 31.77
C HIS A 288 28.74 44.06 33.15
N GLN A 289 27.94 42.98 33.27
CA GLN A 289 27.74 42.25 34.52
C GLN A 289 27.92 40.74 34.31
N ASN A 290 28.97 40.23 34.95
CA ASN A 290 29.20 38.80 35.20
C ASN A 290 28.11 38.27 36.13
N ALA A 291 27.35 37.28 35.67
CA ALA A 291 26.51 36.44 36.54
C ALA A 291 27.23 35.11 36.82
N PRO A 292 27.27 34.63 38.07
CA PRO A 292 27.91 33.37 38.42
C PRO A 292 27.03 32.17 38.02
N PRO A 293 27.63 30.98 37.79
CA PRO A 293 26.88 29.75 37.53
C PRO A 293 26.11 29.32 38.77
N GLN A 294 24.78 29.27 38.66
CA GLN A 294 23.92 28.71 39.70
C GLN A 294 24.07 27.19 39.73
N ASN A 295 24.57 26.70 40.86
CA ASN A 295 24.70 25.28 41.17
C ASN A 295 23.29 24.69 41.46
N PRO A 296 22.89 23.57 40.85
CA PRO A 296 21.57 22.98 41.10
C PRO A 296 21.49 22.40 42.52
N SER A 297 20.43 22.78 43.25
CA SER A 297 20.17 22.33 44.62
C SER A 297 20.03 20.79 44.73
N PRO A 298 20.65 20.15 45.75
CA PRO A 298 20.66 18.69 45.94
C PRO A 298 19.29 18.09 46.28
N LEU A 299 18.25 18.91 46.50
CA LEU A 299 16.90 18.44 46.81
C LEU A 299 16.12 17.95 45.57
N VAL A 300 16.53 18.34 44.34
CA VAL A 300 15.88 17.89 43.10
C VAL A 300 16.32 16.47 42.70
N GLN A 301 17.49 16.01 43.14
CA GLN A 301 18.01 14.67 42.82
C GLN A 301 17.30 13.55 43.59
N LEU A 302 16.75 13.82 44.78
CA LEU A 302 16.10 12.77 45.58
C LEU A 302 14.68 12.43 45.08
N THR A 303 13.96 13.40 44.50
CA THR A 303 12.61 13.18 43.95
C THR A 303 12.63 12.45 42.60
N THR A 304 13.77 12.46 41.88
CA THR A 304 13.88 11.72 40.61
C THR A 304 14.11 10.22 40.82
N GLN A 305 14.56 9.79 42.00
CA GLN A 305 14.89 8.38 42.26
C GLN A 305 13.67 7.54 42.71
N GLN A 306 12.59 8.15 43.19
CA GLN A 306 11.38 7.44 43.63
C GLN A 306 10.32 7.22 42.52
N LEU A 307 10.49 7.79 41.33
CA LEU A 307 9.61 7.52 40.17
C LEU A 307 10.08 6.32 39.31
N ALA A 308 11.23 5.71 39.62
CA ALA A 308 11.79 4.61 38.84
C ALA A 308 11.11 3.24 39.08
N ALA A 309 10.30 3.08 40.15
CA ALA A 309 9.65 1.82 40.50
C ALA A 309 8.34 1.53 39.73
N GLY A 310 7.86 2.47 38.90
CA GLY A 310 6.63 2.32 38.11
C GLY A 310 6.83 2.05 36.61
N MET A 311 8.07 1.92 36.13
CA MET A 311 8.38 1.85 34.68
C MET A 311 8.21 0.46 34.05
N HIS A 312 7.74 -0.55 34.77
CA HIS A 312 7.65 -1.92 34.28
C HIS A 312 6.59 -2.18 33.19
N ASN A 313 5.84 -1.16 32.76
CA ASN A 313 4.81 -1.34 31.72
C ASN A 313 4.88 -0.31 30.58
N GLN A 314 6.06 0.24 30.31
CA GLN A 314 6.23 1.04 29.09
C GLN A 314 6.20 0.11 27.86
N PRO A 315 5.27 0.32 26.91
CA PRO A 315 5.19 -0.51 25.71
C PRO A 315 6.53 -0.47 24.97
N HIS A 316 7.04 -1.64 24.59
CA HIS A 316 8.30 -1.77 23.85
C HIS A 316 8.28 -0.79 22.66
N PRO A 317 9.36 -0.04 22.40
CA PRO A 317 9.39 1.01 21.38
C PRO A 317 9.01 0.50 19.99
N LEU A 318 9.22 -0.80 19.71
CA LEU A 318 8.75 -1.44 18.47
C LEU A 318 7.23 -1.52 18.37
N TYR A 319 6.53 -1.86 19.46
CA TYR A 319 5.08 -1.91 19.49
C TYR A 319 4.47 -0.51 19.39
N ALA A 320 5.04 0.46 20.11
CA ALA A 320 4.67 1.87 19.98
C ALA A 320 4.91 2.39 18.55
N SER A 321 6.02 1.99 17.92
CA SER A 321 6.30 2.30 16.51
C SER A 321 5.27 1.66 15.58
N PHE A 322 4.82 0.43 15.85
CA PHE A 322 3.76 -0.22 15.11
C PHE A 322 2.40 0.51 15.23
N LEU A 323 2.03 0.96 16.43
CA LEU A 323 0.81 1.76 16.61
C LEU A 323 0.91 3.13 15.92
N ARG A 324 2.10 3.75 15.91
CA ARG A 324 2.35 4.99 15.18
C ARG A 324 2.26 4.79 13.67
N TRP A 325 2.79 3.66 13.22
CA TRP A 325 2.87 3.27 11.83
C TRP A 325 1.49 3.18 11.14
N GLU A 326 0.48 2.71 11.86
CA GLU A 326 -0.92 2.69 11.39
C GLU A 326 -1.41 4.06 10.92
N ARG A 327 -0.99 5.15 11.59
CA ARG A 327 -1.35 6.52 11.18
C ARG A 327 -0.51 7.02 10.01
N GLU A 328 0.79 6.74 10.02
CA GLU A 328 1.74 7.34 9.07
C GLU A 328 1.60 6.82 7.63
N MET A 329 1.20 5.56 7.44
CA MET A 329 1.08 4.97 6.10
C MET A 329 -0.23 5.28 5.38
N GLY A 330 -1.14 6.01 6.03
CA GLY A 330 -2.49 6.20 5.50
C GLY A 330 -3.31 4.91 5.49
N LEU A 331 -2.97 3.92 6.31
CA LEU A 331 -3.75 2.69 6.48
C LEU A 331 -5.18 3.01 6.92
N ASP A 332 -5.33 3.96 7.85
CA ASP A 332 -6.63 4.48 8.27
C ASP A 332 -7.47 4.98 7.07
N GLN A 333 -6.85 5.77 6.20
CA GLN A 333 -7.51 6.32 5.02
C GLN A 333 -7.79 5.25 3.95
N LEU A 334 -6.96 4.21 3.85
CA LEU A 334 -7.18 3.05 2.99
C LEU A 334 -8.37 2.24 3.49
N CYS A 335 -8.44 1.96 4.80
CA CYS A 335 -9.55 1.26 5.44
C CYS A 335 -10.85 2.04 5.31
N LEU A 336 -10.82 3.37 5.49
CA LEU A 336 -11.97 4.24 5.27
C LEU A 336 -12.46 4.17 3.80
N ALA A 337 -11.54 4.27 2.83
CA ALA A 337 -11.88 4.15 1.42
C ALA A 337 -12.52 2.80 1.08
N LEU A 338 -11.97 1.70 1.63
CA LEU A 338 -12.53 0.36 1.48
C LEU A 338 -13.91 0.23 2.12
N HIS A 339 -14.12 0.81 3.30
CA HIS A 339 -15.40 0.79 3.99
C HIS A 339 -16.52 1.43 3.15
N GLU A 340 -16.22 2.56 2.50
CA GLU A 340 -17.21 3.31 1.72
C GLU A 340 -17.60 2.65 0.40
N THR A 341 -16.70 1.90 -0.24
CA THR A 341 -16.89 1.46 -1.64
C THR A 341 -17.01 -0.06 -1.81
N ARG A 342 -16.65 -0.85 -0.79
CA ARG A 342 -16.77 -2.32 -0.88
C ARG A 342 -18.21 -2.76 -1.09
N PRO A 343 -18.44 -3.89 -1.78
CA PRO A 343 -19.74 -4.57 -1.72
C PRO A 343 -20.12 -4.86 -0.26
N ALA A 344 -21.40 -4.73 0.08
CA ALA A 344 -21.88 -4.83 1.46
C ALA A 344 -21.64 -6.21 2.09
N ASP A 345 -21.59 -7.25 1.25
CA ASP A 345 -21.36 -8.65 1.59
C ASP A 345 -19.88 -9.09 1.47
N ALA A 346 -18.98 -8.19 1.07
CA ALA A 346 -17.57 -8.51 0.90
C ALA A 346 -16.81 -8.52 2.25
N ASP A 347 -16.19 -9.66 2.56
CA ASP A 347 -15.20 -9.78 3.64
C ASP A 347 -13.85 -9.18 3.17
N VAL A 348 -13.37 -8.16 3.88
CA VAL A 348 -12.15 -7.43 3.53
C VAL A 348 -11.14 -7.53 4.65
N LYS A 349 -9.98 -8.08 4.33
CA LYS A 349 -8.84 -8.30 5.23
C LYS A 349 -7.59 -7.60 4.72
N VAL A 350 -6.91 -6.88 5.60
CA VAL A 350 -5.63 -6.22 5.33
C VAL A 350 -4.57 -6.82 6.24
N VAL A 351 -3.53 -7.40 5.64
CA VAL A 351 -2.35 -7.91 6.32
C VAL A 351 -1.20 -6.98 6.03
N CYS A 352 -0.73 -6.29 7.06
CA CYS A 352 0.40 -5.36 7.00
C CYS A 352 1.68 -6.15 7.27
N ILE A 353 2.50 -6.33 6.23
CA ILE A 353 3.70 -7.17 6.29
C ILE A 353 4.93 -6.30 6.51
N VAL A 354 5.58 -6.48 7.65
CA VAL A 354 6.84 -5.85 8.04
C VAL A 354 7.95 -6.90 8.03
N LYS A 355 9.15 -6.53 7.61
CA LYS A 355 10.33 -7.41 7.69
C LYS A 355 11.26 -6.98 8.82
N LEU A 356 11.67 -7.93 9.66
CA LEU A 356 12.61 -7.72 10.76
C LEU A 356 13.67 -8.84 10.80
N PRO A 357 14.88 -8.59 11.37
CA PRO A 357 15.82 -9.66 11.67
C PRO A 357 15.17 -10.75 12.53
N LYS A 358 15.44 -12.04 12.24
CA LYS A 358 14.85 -13.16 13.00
C LYS A 358 15.03 -13.05 14.51
N LEU A 359 16.18 -12.54 14.98
CA LEU A 359 16.42 -12.32 16.41
C LEU A 359 15.43 -11.31 17.02
N GLU A 360 15.08 -10.26 16.29
CA GLU A 360 14.08 -9.28 16.75
C GLU A 360 12.68 -9.87 16.75
N VAL A 361 12.34 -10.70 15.76
CA VAL A 361 11.07 -11.44 15.73
C VAL A 361 10.94 -12.36 16.96
N GLN A 362 12.00 -13.08 17.32
CA GLN A 362 12.03 -13.92 18.52
C GLN A 362 11.94 -13.13 19.82
N ARG A 363 12.49 -11.90 19.85
CA ARG A 363 12.32 -11.00 21.00
C ARG A 363 10.89 -10.52 21.11
N LEU A 364 10.26 -10.11 20.00
CA LEU A 364 8.86 -9.69 19.98
C LEU A 364 7.93 -10.79 20.48
N LEU A 365 8.12 -12.04 20.04
CA LEU A 365 7.34 -13.18 20.52
C LEU A 365 7.46 -13.41 22.02
N ARG A 366 8.67 -13.25 22.59
CA ARG A 366 8.89 -13.40 24.03
C ARG A 366 8.25 -12.28 24.84
N VAL A 367 8.21 -11.06 24.31
CA VAL A 367 7.63 -9.89 24.99
C VAL A 367 6.10 -9.88 24.86
N TYR A 368 5.55 -10.34 23.74
CA TYR A 368 4.12 -10.28 23.42
C TYR A 368 3.50 -11.64 23.04
N PRO A 369 3.65 -12.69 23.88
CA PRO A 369 3.18 -14.04 23.53
C PRO A 369 1.65 -14.13 23.39
N GLU A 370 0.89 -13.28 24.08
CA GLU A 370 -0.58 -13.29 24.04
C GLU A 370 -1.16 -12.53 22.84
N GLU A 371 -0.39 -11.64 22.22
CA GLU A 371 -0.84 -10.84 21.08
C GLU A 371 -0.38 -11.42 19.75
N LEU A 372 0.71 -12.19 19.76
CA LEU A 372 1.39 -12.69 18.59
C LEU A 372 1.27 -14.21 18.48
N SER A 373 0.92 -14.67 17.29
CA SER A 373 0.86 -16.09 16.95
C SER A 373 1.87 -16.39 15.84
N VAL A 374 2.53 -17.54 15.92
CA VAL A 374 3.47 -18.01 14.89
C VAL A 374 2.70 -18.86 13.89
N ASP A 375 2.84 -18.54 12.59
CA ASP A 375 2.22 -19.33 11.53
C ASP A 375 3.09 -20.54 11.13
N ARG A 376 2.60 -21.32 10.16
CA ARG A 376 3.32 -22.51 9.68
C ARG A 376 4.63 -22.18 8.96
N ASN A 377 4.79 -20.95 8.47
CA ASN A 377 5.98 -20.48 7.78
C ASN A 377 7.01 -19.87 8.74
N GLY A 378 6.66 -19.74 10.03
CA GLY A 378 7.47 -19.06 11.04
C GLY A 378 7.31 -17.54 11.04
N ASP A 379 6.37 -17.00 10.25
CA ASP A 379 5.99 -15.60 10.31
C ASP A 379 5.13 -15.34 11.55
N VAL A 380 5.27 -14.16 12.14
CA VAL A 380 4.58 -13.81 13.38
C VAL A 380 3.43 -12.86 13.09
N ARG A 381 2.23 -13.16 13.56
CA ARG A 381 1.03 -12.40 13.22
C ARG A 381 0.20 -12.00 14.45
N THR A 382 -0.28 -10.75 14.46
CA THR A 382 -1.27 -10.30 15.45
C THR A 382 -2.65 -10.84 15.12
N ARG A 383 -3.53 -10.94 16.14
CA ARG A 383 -4.97 -11.13 15.88
C ARG A 383 -5.52 -10.04 14.95
N PHE A 384 -6.55 -10.38 14.18
CA PHE A 384 -7.29 -9.39 13.39
C PHE A 384 -8.06 -8.45 14.32
N ARG A 385 -8.01 -7.16 14.01
CA ARG A 385 -8.80 -6.10 14.67
C ARG A 385 -9.56 -5.30 13.65
N LYS A 386 -10.69 -4.71 14.03
CA LYS A 386 -11.50 -3.91 13.12
C LYS A 386 -11.04 -2.45 13.10
N VAL A 387 -10.76 -1.92 11.91
CA VAL A 387 -10.47 -0.50 11.64
C VAL A 387 -11.44 -0.06 10.55
N HIS A 388 -12.35 0.88 10.87
CA HIS A 388 -13.46 1.27 9.98
C HIS A 388 -14.25 0.06 9.43
N GLY A 389 -14.45 -0.98 10.24
CA GLY A 389 -15.15 -2.21 9.82
C GLY A 389 -14.38 -3.10 8.82
N VAL A 390 -13.10 -2.81 8.56
CA VAL A 390 -12.16 -3.67 7.81
C VAL A 390 -11.30 -4.43 8.82
N GLU A 391 -11.06 -5.72 8.59
CA GLU A 391 -10.19 -6.53 9.46
C GLU A 391 -8.72 -6.30 9.11
N VAL A 392 -7.92 -5.89 10.09
CA VAL A 392 -6.51 -5.56 9.93
C VAL A 392 -5.66 -6.42 10.85
N SER A 393 -4.56 -6.95 10.35
CA SER A 393 -3.57 -7.70 11.10
C SER A 393 -2.15 -7.27 10.71
N LEU A 394 -1.22 -7.31 11.65
CA LEU A 394 0.22 -7.16 11.40
C LEU A 394 0.84 -8.53 11.24
N GLU A 395 1.64 -8.68 10.21
CA GLU A 395 2.52 -9.81 9.98
C GLU A 395 3.97 -9.33 10.00
N VAL A 396 4.81 -10.03 10.75
CA VAL A 396 6.24 -9.77 10.90
C VAL A 396 7.00 -10.96 10.33
N SER A 397 7.62 -10.75 9.19
CA SER A 397 8.45 -11.76 8.53
C SER A 397 9.91 -11.62 8.93
N GLY A 398 10.47 -12.72 9.45
CA GLY A 398 11.88 -12.81 9.84
C GLY A 398 12.80 -12.99 8.64
N TYR A 399 13.85 -12.18 8.51
CA TYR A 399 14.95 -12.42 7.57
C TYR A 399 16.25 -12.79 8.29
N GLU A 400 17.05 -13.64 7.66
CA GLU A 400 18.40 -13.96 8.14
C GLU A 400 19.34 -12.79 7.87
N VAL A 401 20.12 -12.40 8.88
CA VAL A 401 21.19 -11.41 8.71
C VAL A 401 22.44 -12.20 8.36
N THR A 402 22.86 -12.13 7.10
CA THR A 402 24.17 -12.65 6.68
C THR A 402 25.24 -11.76 7.31
N ALA A 403 26.05 -12.35 8.20
CA ALA A 403 27.16 -11.69 8.88
C ALA A 403 28.29 -11.28 7.93
#